data_AF-A0A076FTN7-F1
#
_entry.id   AF-A0A076FTN7-F1
#
_cell.length_a   1.000
_cell.length_b   1.000
_cell.length_c   1.000
_cell.angle_alpha   90.00
_cell.angle_beta   90.00
_cell.angle_gamma   90.00
#
_symmetry.space_group_name_H-M   'P 1'
#
loop_
_entity.id
_entity.type
_entity.pdbx_description
1 polymer ?
#
loop_
_entity_poly.entity_id
_entity_poly.type
_entity_poly.pdbx_seq_one_letter_code
_entity_poly.pdbx_strand_id
1 'polypeptide(L)'
;AGVQEPDEVLQVLKESARAIEEDSLNYYGAGQLNAEAAVQRAVRGQISFQDFFRWLRDNGYLNPGFWIDGGAVALLPKILMVLGSYLLAWFLRVYFPFSWSWNLLSGLVAGSSGLFFLKTIYIFDLPQWPFRLLGSSIPELGNTLQGSSALNPLFASVLIPLVLVVLLLGHPQWKWFAIGSSLGVAACLGVSAVLDPAVWGLG
;
A
#
# COMPACT_ATOMS: atom_id res chain seq x y z
N ALA A 1 -14.56 2.26 -3.40
CA ALA A 1 -14.46 2.83 -2.04
C ALA A 1 -15.57 3.85 -1.89
N GLY A 2 -16.32 3.79 -0.79
CA GLY A 2 -17.45 4.67 -0.51
C GLY A 2 -18.10 4.29 0.82
N VAL A 3 -18.86 5.21 1.39
CA VAL A 3 -19.69 4.94 2.56
C VAL A 3 -20.87 4.07 2.11
N GLN A 4 -21.02 2.88 2.67
CA GLN A 4 -22.07 1.93 2.29
C GLN A 4 -23.28 1.97 3.21
N GLU A 5 -23.09 2.45 4.45
CA GLU A 5 -24.16 2.51 5.44
C GLU A 5 -25.07 3.71 5.18
N PRO A 6 -26.39 3.51 5.02
CA PRO A 6 -27.32 4.60 4.71
C PRO A 6 -27.28 5.76 5.71
N ASP A 7 -27.08 5.45 7.00
CA ASP A 7 -27.04 6.45 8.06
C ASP A 7 -25.80 7.34 7.97
N GLU A 8 -24.64 6.76 7.66
CA GLU A 8 -23.41 7.53 7.45
C GLU A 8 -23.46 8.33 6.15
N VAL A 9 -24.09 7.80 5.09
CA VAL A 9 -24.35 8.57 3.86
C VAL A 9 -25.18 9.80 4.21
N LEU A 10 -26.28 9.62 4.94
CA LEU A 10 -27.14 10.70 5.36
C LEU A 10 -26.40 11.71 6.28
N GLN A 11 -25.55 11.24 7.19
CA GLN A 11 -24.73 12.10 8.03
C GLN A 11 -23.76 12.94 7.20
N VAL A 12 -23.02 12.32 6.28
CA VAL A 12 -22.09 13.02 5.38
C VAL A 12 -22.82 14.05 4.51
N LEU A 13 -24.03 13.73 4.03
CA LEU A 13 -24.85 14.66 3.25
C LEU A 13 -25.33 15.85 4.10
N LYS A 14 -25.76 15.62 5.35
CA LYS A 14 -26.16 16.69 6.27
C LYS A 14 -24.98 17.59 6.65
N GLU A 15 -23.84 16.98 6.97
CA GLU A 15 -22.63 17.69 7.38
C GLU A 15 -21.94 18.48 6.26
N SER A 16 -22.21 18.11 5.01
CA SER A 16 -21.72 18.83 3.83
C SER A 16 -22.68 19.92 3.37
N ALA A 17 -23.91 19.95 3.88
CA ALA A 17 -24.89 20.97 3.50
C ALA A 17 -24.44 22.37 3.94
N ARG A 18 -24.66 23.36 3.08
CA ARG A 18 -24.44 24.78 3.36
C ARG A 18 -25.65 25.34 4.06
N ALA A 19 -25.44 25.92 5.24
CA ALA A 19 -26.47 26.66 5.95
C ALA A 19 -26.92 27.87 5.12
N ILE A 20 -28.23 28.12 5.08
CA ILE A 20 -28.83 29.29 4.42
C ILE A 20 -29.14 30.29 5.53
N GLU A 21 -28.55 31.49 5.46
CA GLU A 21 -28.67 32.49 6.52
C GLU A 21 -30.09 33.06 6.66
N GLU A 22 -30.86 33.09 5.57
CA GLU A 22 -32.23 33.63 5.53
C GLU A 22 -33.31 32.54 5.49
N ASP A 23 -33.20 31.52 6.37
CA ASP A 23 -34.23 30.49 6.52
C ASP A 23 -34.93 30.56 7.89
N SER A 24 -35.70 31.62 8.11
CA SER A 24 -36.40 31.87 9.38
C SER A 24 -37.47 30.83 9.72
N LEU A 25 -37.95 30.07 8.73
CA LEU A 25 -39.01 29.07 8.87
C LEU A 25 -38.50 27.62 8.69
N ASN A 26 -37.18 27.43 8.59
CA ASN A 26 -36.51 26.14 8.47
C ASN A 26 -37.06 25.25 7.33
N TYR A 27 -37.22 25.82 6.14
CA TYR A 27 -37.66 25.10 4.96
C TYR A 27 -36.62 24.11 4.42
N TYR A 28 -35.33 24.40 4.64
CA TYR A 28 -34.23 23.66 4.04
C TYR A 28 -33.57 22.68 5.02
N GLY A 29 -33.99 22.63 6.28
CA GLY A 29 -33.48 21.68 7.28
C GLY A 29 -31.97 21.82 7.50
N ALA A 30 -31.19 20.87 7.01
CA ALA A 30 -29.72 20.90 7.08
C ALA A 30 -29.09 21.92 6.10
N GLY A 31 -29.85 22.46 5.15
CA GLY A 31 -29.40 23.45 4.17
C GLY A 31 -29.25 22.89 2.76
N GLN A 32 -28.55 23.62 1.89
CA GLN A 32 -28.31 23.19 0.50
C GLN A 32 -27.15 22.20 0.40
N LEU A 33 -27.41 21.02 -0.17
CA LEU A 33 -26.41 19.97 -0.33
C LEU A 33 -25.19 20.45 -1.15
N ASN A 34 -23.99 20.32 -0.59
CA ASN A 34 -22.74 20.50 -1.33
C ASN A 34 -22.14 19.12 -1.69
N ALA A 35 -22.42 18.65 -2.90
CA ALA A 35 -22.00 17.34 -3.37
C ALA A 35 -20.46 17.17 -3.39
N GLU A 36 -19.71 18.23 -3.71
CA GLU A 36 -18.24 18.19 -3.71
C GLU A 36 -17.70 17.94 -2.29
N ALA A 37 -18.20 18.70 -1.32
CA ALA A 37 -17.81 18.53 0.08
C ALA A 37 -18.24 17.16 0.63
N ALA A 38 -19.41 16.65 0.22
CA ALA A 38 -19.89 15.32 0.59
C ALA A 38 -18.91 14.22 0.12
N VAL A 39 -18.48 14.28 -1.14
CA VAL A 39 -17.54 13.30 -1.70
C VAL A 39 -16.18 13.39 -1.00
N GLN A 40 -15.66 14.60 -0.76
CA GLN A 40 -14.39 14.76 -0.04
C GLN A 40 -14.44 14.20 1.39
N ARG A 41 -15.54 14.42 2.11
CA ARG A 41 -15.73 13.86 3.46
C ARG A 41 -15.89 12.33 3.43
N ALA A 42 -16.65 11.79 2.47
CA ALA A 42 -16.82 10.35 2.31
C ALA A 42 -15.51 9.61 1.99
N VAL A 43 -14.63 10.24 1.19
CA VAL A 43 -13.33 9.68 0.81
C VAL A 43 -12.36 9.69 2.00
N ARG A 44 -12.30 10.79 2.76
CA ARG A 44 -11.38 10.97 3.88
C ARG A 44 -11.60 9.95 5.02
N GLY A 45 -12.82 9.42 5.13
CA GLY A 45 -13.18 8.49 6.19
C GLY A 45 -13.35 9.19 7.54
N GLN A 46 -14.21 8.64 8.40
CA GLN A 46 -14.47 9.17 9.73
C GLN A 46 -13.86 8.21 10.76
N ILE A 47 -12.97 8.71 11.63
CA ILE A 47 -12.56 7.92 12.80
C ILE A 47 -13.69 8.05 13.82
N SER A 48 -14.49 7.00 13.95
CA SER A 48 -15.51 6.91 14.99
C SER A 48 -15.44 5.55 15.69
N PHE A 49 -15.97 5.47 16.91
CA PHE A 49 -16.11 4.18 17.60
C PHE A 49 -16.97 3.21 16.78
N GLN A 50 -18.00 3.72 16.10
CA GLN A 50 -18.85 2.92 15.21
C GLN A 50 -18.04 2.36 14.03
N ASP A 51 -17.17 3.17 13.41
CA ASP A 51 -16.30 2.72 12.31
C ASP A 51 -15.29 1.66 12.80
N PHE A 52 -14.73 1.82 13.99
CA PHE A 52 -13.83 0.82 14.58
C PHE A 52 -14.54 -0.52 14.81
N PHE A 53 -15.71 -0.53 15.46
CA PHE A 53 -16.46 -1.77 15.69
C PHE A 53 -16.95 -2.42 14.40
N ARG A 54 -17.33 -1.61 13.40
CA ARG A 54 -17.63 -2.09 12.06
C ARG A 54 -16.40 -2.76 11.44
N TRP A 55 -15.26 -2.08 11.42
CA TRP A 55 -14.02 -2.64 10.91
C TRP A 55 -13.64 -3.93 11.64
N LEU A 56 -13.80 -3.97 12.97
CA LEU A 56 -13.53 -5.14 13.81
C LEU A 56 -14.43 -6.32 13.44
N ARG A 57 -15.72 -6.06 13.18
CA ARG A 57 -16.70 -7.04 12.69
C ARG A 57 -16.35 -7.54 11.29
N ASP A 58 -16.13 -6.62 10.36
CA ASP A 58 -15.95 -6.92 8.94
C ASP A 58 -14.64 -7.67 8.67
N ASN A 59 -13.62 -7.50 9.53
CA ASN A 59 -12.36 -8.24 9.48
C ASN A 59 -12.37 -9.54 10.34
N GLY A 60 -13.51 -9.90 10.95
CA GLY A 60 -13.67 -11.16 11.68
C GLY A 60 -13.05 -11.21 13.07
N TYR A 61 -12.54 -10.09 13.59
CA TYR A 61 -11.92 -10.01 14.93
C TYR A 61 -12.91 -10.11 16.09
N LEU A 62 -14.22 -10.04 15.82
CA LEU A 62 -15.26 -10.30 16.82
C LEU A 62 -15.48 -11.80 17.12
N ASN A 63 -14.84 -12.71 16.38
CA ASN A 63 -15.00 -14.14 16.61
C ASN A 63 -14.36 -14.55 17.96
N PRO A 64 -15.10 -15.17 18.90
CA PRO A 64 -14.55 -15.60 20.18
C PRO A 64 -13.39 -16.59 20.04
N GLY A 65 -13.35 -17.40 18.98
CA GLY A 65 -12.22 -18.30 18.69
C GLY A 65 -10.90 -17.52 18.55
N PHE A 66 -10.92 -16.36 17.88
CA PHE A 66 -9.74 -15.50 17.73
C PHE A 66 -9.15 -15.09 19.08
N TRP A 67 -9.98 -14.84 20.09
CA TRP A 67 -9.53 -14.41 21.42
C TRP A 67 -9.10 -15.59 22.30
N ILE A 68 -9.80 -16.72 22.20
CA ILE A 68 -9.65 -17.87 23.11
C ILE A 68 -8.54 -18.84 22.68
N ASP A 69 -8.25 -18.98 21.38
CA ASP A 69 -7.34 -20.00 20.82
C ASP A 69 -5.83 -19.86 21.16
N GLY A 70 -5.43 -18.95 22.07
CA GLY A 70 -4.02 -18.69 22.37
C GLY A 70 -3.64 -18.43 23.83
N GLY A 71 -4.57 -18.61 24.78
CA GLY A 71 -4.33 -18.29 26.20
C GLY A 71 -4.17 -16.79 26.52
N ALA A 72 -4.18 -16.44 27.80
CA ALA A 72 -4.16 -15.03 28.26
C ALA A 72 -2.86 -14.28 27.91
N VAL A 73 -1.75 -14.99 27.69
CA VAL A 73 -0.45 -14.38 27.32
C VAL A 73 -0.48 -13.83 25.88
N ALA A 74 -1.30 -14.39 25.00
CA ALA A 74 -1.45 -13.92 23.62
C ALA A 74 -2.43 -12.72 23.50
N LEU A 75 -3.10 -12.33 24.58
CA LEU A 75 -4.15 -11.31 24.56
C LEU A 75 -3.57 -9.92 24.26
N LEU A 76 -2.45 -9.56 24.90
CA LEU A 76 -1.79 -8.26 24.69
C LEU A 76 -1.27 -8.12 23.24
N PRO A 77 -0.53 -9.09 22.65
CA PRO A 77 -0.20 -9.07 21.23
C PRO A 77 -1.41 -8.96 20.29
N LYS A 78 -2.52 -9.66 20.59
CA LYS A 78 -3.75 -9.60 19.78
C LYS A 78 -4.37 -8.20 19.81
N ILE A 79 -4.43 -7.55 20.97
CA ILE A 79 -4.92 -6.17 21.09
C ILE A 79 -4.04 -5.22 20.29
N LEU A 80 -2.72 -5.30 20.45
CA LEU A 80 -1.78 -4.47 19.69
C LEU A 80 -1.91 -4.70 18.18
N MET A 81 -2.12 -5.94 17.76
CA MET A 81 -2.34 -6.27 16.34
C MET A 81 -3.63 -5.66 15.82
N VAL A 82 -4.75 -5.79 16.55
CA VAL A 82 -6.06 -5.23 16.16
C VAL A 82 -6.00 -3.70 16.10
N LEU A 83 -5.47 -3.05 17.14
CA LEU A 83 -5.34 -1.59 17.17
C LEU A 83 -4.35 -1.08 16.12
N GLY A 84 -3.19 -1.74 16.01
CA GLY A 84 -2.15 -1.38 15.05
C GLY A 84 -2.60 -1.53 13.60
N SER A 85 -3.31 -2.61 13.28
CA SER A 85 -3.85 -2.82 11.94
C SER A 85 -4.99 -1.86 11.60
N TYR A 86 -5.87 -1.52 12.55
CA TYR A 86 -6.87 -0.47 12.34
C TYR A 86 -6.23 0.90 12.08
N LEU A 87 -5.25 1.29 12.91
CA LEU A 87 -4.51 2.55 12.74
C LEU A 87 -3.76 2.59 11.41
N LEU A 88 -3.13 1.49 11.02
CA LEU A 88 -2.45 1.37 9.73
C LEU A 88 -3.44 1.45 8.57
N ALA A 89 -4.57 0.74 8.64
CA ALA A 89 -5.61 0.78 7.62
C ALA A 89 -6.19 2.19 7.45
N TRP A 90 -6.42 2.89 8.56
CA TRP A 90 -6.82 4.29 8.55
C TRP A 90 -5.75 5.19 7.92
N PHE A 91 -4.49 5.06 8.35
CA PHE A 91 -3.37 5.84 7.82
C PHE A 91 -3.23 5.66 6.31
N LEU A 92 -3.30 4.42 5.84
CA LEU A 92 -3.28 4.11 4.40
C LEU A 92 -4.47 4.72 3.67
N ARG A 93 -5.68 4.67 4.25
CA ARG A 93 -6.88 5.26 3.63
C ARG A 93 -6.79 6.79 3.51
N VAL A 94 -6.23 7.48 4.51
CA VAL A 94 -6.13 8.95 4.54
C VAL A 94 -4.99 9.47 3.67
N TYR A 95 -3.81 8.88 3.79
CA TYR A 95 -2.59 9.40 3.15
C TYR A 95 -2.27 8.72 1.81
N PHE A 96 -2.74 7.50 1.59
CA PHE A 96 -2.46 6.70 0.41
C PHE A 96 -3.75 6.25 -0.29
N PRO A 97 -4.54 7.17 -0.89
CA PRO A 97 -5.74 6.82 -1.67
C PRO A 97 -5.38 6.20 -3.03
N PHE A 98 -4.33 5.37 -3.08
CA PHE A 98 -3.91 4.68 -4.29
C PHE A 98 -4.81 3.47 -4.53
N SER A 99 -5.29 3.33 -5.75
CA SER A 99 -5.89 2.08 -6.20
C SER A 99 -4.79 1.01 -6.24
N TRP A 100 -4.84 0.05 -5.31
CA TRP A 100 -4.05 -1.18 -5.36
C TRP A 100 -4.38 -1.91 -6.66
N SER A 101 -3.59 -1.63 -7.69
CA SER A 101 -3.73 -2.22 -9.01
C SER A 101 -2.68 -3.30 -9.18
N TRP A 102 -2.99 -4.28 -10.03
CA TRP A 102 -2.03 -5.32 -10.38
C TRP A 102 -0.73 -4.75 -10.97
N ASN A 103 -0.82 -3.63 -11.71
CA ASN A 103 0.34 -2.94 -12.28
C ASN A 103 1.22 -2.31 -11.20
N LEU A 104 0.61 -1.69 -10.18
CA LEU A 104 1.35 -1.16 -9.04
C LEU A 104 2.06 -2.28 -8.27
N LEU A 105 1.36 -3.38 -8.00
CA LEU A 105 1.91 -4.52 -7.27
C LEU A 105 3.06 -5.19 -8.04
N SER A 106 2.88 -5.44 -9.34
CA SER A 106 3.93 -6.02 -10.18
C SER A 106 5.16 -5.12 -10.29
N GLY A 107 4.95 -3.80 -10.42
CA GLY A 107 6.04 -2.82 -10.36
C GLY A 107 6.77 -2.86 -9.01
N LEU A 108 6.02 -2.85 -7.90
CA LEU A 108 6.57 -2.91 -6.55
C LEU A 108 7.42 -4.17 -6.34
N VAL A 109 6.88 -5.33 -6.70
CA VAL A 109 7.58 -6.62 -6.58
C VAL A 109 8.82 -6.64 -7.46
N ALA A 110 8.73 -6.19 -8.73
CA ALA A 110 9.89 -6.13 -9.62
C ALA A 110 10.97 -5.18 -9.07
N GLY A 111 10.58 -4.05 -8.47
CA GLY A 111 11.52 -3.09 -7.89
C GLY A 111 12.16 -3.54 -6.59
N SER A 112 11.46 -4.31 -5.74
CA SER A 112 11.91 -4.62 -4.38
C SER A 112 12.64 -5.97 -4.26
N SER A 113 11.90 -7.08 -4.33
CA SER A 113 12.39 -8.43 -4.04
C SER A 113 12.50 -9.31 -5.28
N GLY A 114 11.88 -8.91 -6.39
CA GLY A 114 11.59 -9.83 -7.49
C GLY A 114 10.77 -11.04 -7.02
N LEU A 115 10.72 -12.07 -7.86
CA LEU A 115 10.14 -13.38 -7.49
C LEU A 115 11.18 -14.24 -6.77
N PHE A 116 11.73 -13.75 -5.65
CA PHE A 116 12.93 -14.30 -4.99
C PHE A 116 12.92 -15.82 -4.83
N PHE A 117 11.75 -16.43 -4.59
CA PHE A 117 11.59 -17.88 -4.43
C PHE A 117 12.00 -18.68 -5.68
N LEU A 118 11.95 -18.08 -6.88
CA LEU A 118 12.41 -18.73 -8.11
C LEU A 118 13.93 -18.97 -8.08
N LYS A 119 14.72 -18.16 -7.37
CA LYS A 119 16.17 -18.37 -7.24
C LYS A 119 16.51 -19.69 -6.53
N THR A 120 15.57 -20.24 -5.76
CA THR A 120 15.73 -21.51 -5.02
C THR A 120 15.49 -22.73 -5.90
N ILE A 121 14.83 -22.58 -7.05
CA ILE A 121 14.57 -23.68 -7.97
C ILE A 121 15.86 -24.01 -8.69
N TYR A 122 16.40 -25.20 -8.41
CA TYR A 122 17.59 -25.72 -9.07
C TYR A 122 17.22 -26.97 -9.87
N ILE A 123 17.41 -26.89 -11.19
CA ILE A 123 17.23 -28.04 -12.09
C ILE A 123 18.59 -28.50 -12.59
N PHE A 124 18.97 -29.74 -12.27
CA PHE A 124 20.23 -30.33 -12.71
C PHE A 124 20.37 -30.26 -14.25
N ASP A 125 21.57 -29.94 -14.73
CA ASP A 125 21.93 -29.74 -16.16
C ASP A 125 21.26 -28.59 -16.94
N LEU A 126 20.41 -27.77 -16.31
CA LEU A 126 19.82 -26.59 -16.96
C LEU A 126 20.50 -25.27 -16.55
N PRO A 127 20.56 -24.28 -17.46
CA PRO A 127 21.01 -22.93 -17.10
C PRO A 127 20.08 -22.32 -16.05
N GLN A 128 20.62 -21.95 -14.88
CA GLN A 128 19.85 -21.36 -13.77
C GLN A 128 19.62 -19.86 -13.90
N TRP A 129 20.24 -19.21 -14.89
CA TRP A 129 20.14 -17.77 -15.08
C TRP A 129 18.70 -17.27 -15.33
N PRO A 130 17.77 -18.00 -15.98
CA PRO A 130 16.39 -17.54 -16.16
C PRO A 130 15.64 -17.43 -14.83
N PHE A 131 15.81 -18.42 -13.95
CA PHE A 131 15.25 -18.40 -12.59
C PHE A 131 15.88 -17.31 -11.74
N ARG A 132 17.19 -17.07 -11.90
CA ARG A 132 17.87 -15.94 -11.26
C ARG A 132 17.39 -14.58 -11.77
N LEU A 133 17.12 -14.45 -13.06
CA LEU A 133 16.64 -13.20 -13.65
C LEU A 133 15.23 -12.86 -13.17
N LEU A 134 14.29 -13.80 -13.28
CA LEU A 134 12.91 -13.62 -12.82
C LEU A 134 12.82 -13.45 -11.30
N GLY A 135 13.72 -14.10 -10.57
CA GLY A 135 13.76 -14.01 -9.13
C GLY A 135 14.40 -12.73 -8.59
N SER A 136 15.14 -11.99 -9.41
CA SER A 136 15.87 -10.79 -8.96
C SER A 136 15.04 -9.53 -9.09
N SER A 137 15.28 -8.59 -8.18
CA SER A 137 14.73 -7.24 -8.29
C SER A 137 15.50 -6.43 -9.34
N ILE A 138 14.90 -5.33 -9.82
CA ILE A 138 15.50 -4.41 -10.80
C ILE A 138 16.94 -4.01 -10.41
N PRO A 139 17.25 -3.65 -9.15
CA PRO A 139 18.61 -3.30 -8.73
C PRO A 139 19.61 -4.46 -8.80
N GLU A 140 19.15 -5.69 -8.64
CA GLU A 140 19.97 -6.90 -8.61
C GLU A 140 20.21 -7.49 -10.02
N LEU A 141 19.45 -7.06 -11.03
CA LEU A 141 19.50 -7.62 -12.39
C LEU A 141 20.91 -7.61 -12.99
N GLY A 142 21.71 -6.58 -12.68
CA GLY A 142 23.06 -6.39 -13.22
C GLY A 142 24.03 -7.54 -12.93
N ASN A 143 23.79 -8.31 -11.86
CA ASN A 143 24.70 -9.39 -11.45
C ASN A 143 24.08 -10.79 -11.53
N THR A 144 22.89 -10.93 -12.12
CA THR A 144 22.17 -12.20 -12.29
C THR A 144 22.95 -13.27 -13.06
N LEU A 145 23.67 -12.82 -14.11
CA LEU A 145 24.50 -13.69 -14.95
C LEU A 145 25.79 -14.11 -14.24
N GLN A 146 26.41 -13.21 -13.47
CA GLN A 146 27.65 -13.46 -12.75
C GLN A 146 27.41 -14.23 -11.43
N GLY A 147 26.19 -14.23 -10.91
CA GLY A 147 25.85 -14.92 -9.65
C GLY A 147 26.45 -14.26 -8.41
N SER A 148 26.82 -12.98 -8.51
CA SER A 148 27.34 -12.20 -7.39
C SER A 148 26.21 -11.50 -6.63
N SER A 149 26.36 -11.39 -5.31
CA SER A 149 25.44 -10.64 -4.44
C SER A 149 25.75 -9.14 -4.39
N ALA A 150 26.85 -8.69 -5.00
CA ALA A 150 27.17 -7.28 -5.06
C ALA A 150 26.09 -6.52 -5.85
N LEU A 151 25.89 -5.23 -5.55
CA LEU A 151 25.02 -4.37 -6.33
C LEU A 151 25.82 -3.73 -7.47
N ASN A 152 25.31 -3.82 -8.70
CA ASN A 152 25.93 -3.13 -9.84
C ASN A 152 25.52 -1.65 -9.82
N PRO A 153 26.45 -0.68 -9.76
CA PRO A 153 26.13 0.75 -9.64
C PRO A 153 25.19 1.29 -10.73
N LEU A 154 25.17 0.68 -11.92
CA LEU A 154 24.27 1.09 -13.00
C LEU A 154 22.83 0.65 -12.73
N PHE A 155 22.63 -0.56 -12.21
CA PHE A 155 21.31 -1.13 -11.93
C PHE A 155 20.78 -0.70 -10.56
N ALA A 156 21.67 -0.57 -9.57
CA ALA A 156 21.40 -0.01 -8.26
C ALA A 156 21.40 1.53 -8.28
N SER A 157 20.74 2.10 -9.29
CA SER A 157 20.62 3.55 -9.46
C SER A 157 19.19 3.97 -9.74
N VAL A 158 18.95 5.28 -9.60
CA VAL A 158 17.67 5.91 -9.92
C VAL A 158 17.42 5.93 -11.44
N LEU A 159 18.42 5.62 -12.28
CA LEU A 159 18.31 5.71 -13.74
C LEU A 159 17.22 4.81 -14.31
N ILE A 160 17.16 3.54 -13.89
CA ILE A 160 16.16 2.60 -14.43
C ILE A 160 14.73 3.02 -14.04
N PRO A 161 14.43 3.31 -12.76
CA PRO A 161 13.15 3.91 -12.38
C PRO A 161 12.81 5.18 -13.16
N LEU A 162 13.78 6.08 -13.35
CA LEU A 162 13.56 7.35 -14.05
C LEU A 162 13.21 7.14 -15.52
N VAL A 163 13.94 6.26 -16.21
CA VAL A 163 13.63 5.88 -17.60
C VAL A 163 12.23 5.26 -17.70
N LEU A 164 11.88 4.36 -16.78
CA LEU A 164 10.54 3.76 -16.74
C LEU A 164 9.44 4.81 -16.54
N VAL A 165 9.68 5.79 -15.66
CA VAL A 165 8.74 6.91 -15.45
C VAL A 165 8.61 7.75 -16.71
N VAL A 166 9.71 8.17 -17.34
CA VAL A 166 9.67 8.97 -18.57
C VAL A 166 8.91 8.26 -19.69
N LEU A 167 9.08 6.95 -19.84
CA LEU A 167 8.44 6.16 -20.89
C LEU A 167 6.96 5.86 -20.61
N LEU A 168 6.60 5.57 -19.35
CA LEU A 168 5.30 4.97 -19.01
C LEU A 168 4.33 5.93 -18.32
N LEU A 169 4.77 7.11 -17.87
CA LEU A 169 3.91 8.05 -17.14
C LEU A 169 2.76 8.60 -18.00
N GLY A 170 2.94 8.65 -19.32
CA GLY A 170 1.87 9.00 -20.27
C GLY A 170 0.81 7.91 -20.46
N HIS A 171 1.06 6.66 -20.01
CA HIS A 171 0.14 5.55 -20.22
C HIS A 171 -0.81 5.38 -19.01
N PRO A 172 -2.14 5.32 -19.20
CA PRO A 172 -3.12 5.34 -18.11
C PRO A 172 -2.97 4.18 -17.11
N GLN A 173 -2.52 3.02 -17.61
CA GLN A 173 -2.33 1.80 -16.80
C GLN A 173 -0.88 1.56 -16.38
N TRP A 174 0.10 1.82 -17.25
CA TRP A 174 1.50 1.45 -17.02
C TRP A 174 2.27 2.49 -16.20
N LYS A 175 1.74 3.71 -16.05
CA LYS A 175 2.25 4.68 -15.08
C LYS A 175 2.33 4.10 -13.66
N TRP A 176 1.36 3.25 -13.30
CA TRP A 176 1.32 2.60 -11.99
C TRP A 176 2.43 1.56 -11.83
N PHE A 177 2.81 0.87 -12.90
CA PHE A 177 3.98 -0.01 -12.90
C PHE A 177 5.26 0.79 -12.66
N ALA A 178 5.45 1.92 -13.36
CA ALA A 178 6.62 2.77 -13.18
C ALA A 178 6.71 3.39 -11.77
N ILE A 179 5.57 3.81 -11.20
CA ILE A 179 5.49 4.30 -9.82
C ILE A 179 5.83 3.17 -8.85
N GLY A 180 5.25 1.98 -9.04
CA GLY A 180 5.50 0.80 -8.22
C GLY A 180 6.97 0.38 -8.24
N SER A 181 7.58 0.31 -9.43
CA SER A 181 9.00 -0.03 -9.57
C SER A 181 9.90 1.00 -8.92
N SER A 182 9.59 2.28 -9.04
CA SER A 182 10.36 3.35 -8.40
C SER A 182 10.32 3.24 -6.87
N LEU A 183 9.14 2.99 -6.30
CA LEU A 183 8.96 2.78 -4.87
C LEU A 183 9.69 1.51 -4.40
N GLY A 184 9.57 0.42 -5.15
CA GLY A 184 10.24 -0.85 -4.86
C GLY A 184 11.76 -0.72 -4.87
N VAL A 185 12.32 -0.06 -5.90
CA VAL A 185 13.77 0.21 -5.99
C VAL A 185 14.23 1.10 -4.84
N ALA A 186 13.49 2.16 -4.51
CA ALA A 186 13.84 3.04 -3.40
C ALA A 186 13.85 2.29 -2.06
N ALA A 187 12.88 1.40 -1.83
CA ALA A 187 12.83 0.57 -0.63
C ALA A 187 13.99 -0.43 -0.57
N CYS A 188 14.27 -1.13 -1.68
CA CYS A 188 15.40 -2.07 -1.77
C CYS A 188 16.73 -1.37 -1.48
N LEU A 189 17.02 -0.27 -2.18
CA LEU A 189 18.25 0.50 -1.99
C LEU A 189 18.33 1.14 -0.60
N GLY A 190 17.22 1.61 -0.04
CA GLY A 190 17.19 2.16 1.32
C GLY A 190 17.57 1.11 2.37
N VAL A 191 17.09 -0.13 2.23
CA VAL A 191 17.47 -1.24 3.10
C VAL A 191 18.93 -1.62 2.89
N SER A 192 19.37 -1.78 1.63
CA SER A 192 20.77 -2.09 1.31
C SER A 192 21.73 -1.01 1.81
N ALA A 193 21.34 0.27 1.75
CA ALA A 193 22.14 1.37 2.25
C ALA A 193 22.30 1.37 3.79
N VAL A 194 21.48 0.63 4.53
CA VAL A 194 21.63 0.49 6.00
C VAL A 194 22.29 -0.83 6.37
N LEU A 195 22.02 -1.90 5.62
CA LEU A 195 22.42 -3.26 5.98
C LEU A 195 23.67 -3.77 5.27
N ASP A 196 24.05 -3.20 4.12
CA ASP A 196 25.15 -3.71 3.30
C ASP A 196 26.44 -2.88 3.47
N PRO A 197 27.49 -3.42 4.13
CA PRO A 197 28.77 -2.74 4.30
C PRO A 197 29.48 -2.43 2.97
N ALA A 198 29.21 -3.20 1.91
CA ALA A 198 29.78 -2.97 0.59
C ALA A 198 29.29 -1.63 0.00
N VAL A 199 28.07 -1.23 0.32
CA VAL A 199 27.49 0.07 -0.09
C VAL A 199 28.10 1.23 0.70
N TRP A 200 28.63 0.97 1.91
CA TRP A 200 29.33 1.96 2.74
C TRP A 200 30.78 2.20 2.28
N GLY A 201 31.24 1.47 1.26
CA GLY A 201 32.65 1.48 0.85
C GLY A 201 33.58 0.85 1.90
N LEU A 202 33.04 -0.01 2.76
CA LEU A 202 33.78 -0.76 3.78
C LEU A 202 34.03 -2.23 3.36
N GLY A 203 33.76 -2.57 2.10
CA GLY A 203 33.94 -3.89 1.49
C GLY A 203 35.19 -3.98 0.62
#